data_AF-A0A1F3ZGJ5-F1
#
_entry.id   AF-A0A1F3ZGJ5-F1
#
_cell.length_a   1.000
_cell.length_b   1.000
_cell.length_c   1.000
_cell.angle_alpha   90.00
_cell.angle_beta   90.00
_cell.angle_gamma   90.00
#
_symmetry.space_group_name_H-M   'P 1'
#
loop_
_entity.id
_entity.type
_entity.pdbx_description
1 polymer ?
#
loop_
_entity_poly.entity_id
_entity_poly.type
_entity_poly.pdbx_seq_one_letter_code
_entity_poly.pdbx_strand_id
1 'polypeptide(L)'
;MNAPNAADRLARADADVKVVRTACPHDCPDTCGMLVSVKDGVAVKIQGDPSMPFSEGTLCTKVSHYLERSYAPDRLLHPLRRSGPKGAGEFRRVSWDEALDEIAARLKALAASPEGAESILPLNYAGTMGMVQYSSMDRRFFHRLGASLLDRTLCSSAGKAGLKATLGASVGMDPERFSEARLIILWGANPIVSNLHLWPRVLEAKRRGAKVIAIDPYRSLSAEKCTQHVAPLPGTDGALALGLMHVLVAEDLIDRDYIARCTLGFGEFAERLQQYTPEWAARICGLRVEEVVQLARDYGSAKPAAIRLNYGMQRHAGGGIAARTIACLPALTGAWRDAAGGILLSTADFYNFDHAALERPDLLAGRTPRVINHAAIGEALTGAQPPVRAVIVYNNNPVAVCPDAEKVVAGFKREDLFCVVMDSFLTDTADYADIVLPATTQLEHYDVHKSYGHLYVLANNPAIAPVGEALPNSEV
;
A
#
# COMPACT_ATOMS: atom_id res chain seq x y z
N MET A 1 6.35 -12.03 43.79
CA MET A 1 5.79 -13.13 42.98
C MET A 1 5.21 -12.50 41.73
N ASN A 2 5.92 -12.59 40.59
CA ASN A 2 5.51 -11.99 39.33
C ASN A 2 4.27 -12.71 38.82
N ALA A 3 3.22 -11.95 38.47
CA ALA A 3 2.04 -12.50 37.81
C ALA A 3 2.46 -13.17 36.49
N PRO A 4 1.95 -14.37 36.16
CA PRO A 4 2.29 -15.04 34.91
C PRO A 4 1.89 -14.15 33.73
N ASN A 5 2.76 -14.07 32.72
CA ASN A 5 2.56 -13.20 31.57
C ASN A 5 1.32 -13.68 30.76
N ALA A 6 0.69 -12.79 29.99
CA ALA A 6 -0.54 -13.11 29.25
C ALA A 6 -0.39 -14.28 28.26
N ALA A 7 0.81 -14.53 27.73
CA ALA A 7 1.15 -15.71 26.93
C ALA A 7 1.14 -17.02 27.75
N ASP A 8 1.53 -17.00 29.03
CA ASP A 8 1.46 -18.19 29.90
C ASP A 8 0.02 -18.56 30.27
N ARG A 9 -0.90 -17.59 30.26
CA ARG A 9 -2.34 -17.85 30.48
C ARG A 9 -3.05 -18.41 29.25
N LEU A 10 -2.57 -18.11 28.04
CA LEU A 10 -3.09 -18.67 26.79
C LEU A 10 -2.61 -20.11 26.55
N ALA A 11 -1.49 -20.53 27.16
CA ALA A 11 -0.93 -21.88 27.03
C ALA A 11 -1.62 -22.95 27.90
N ARG A 12 -2.62 -22.59 28.72
CA ARG A 12 -3.33 -23.53 29.61
C ARG A 12 -4.72 -23.94 29.11
N ALA A 13 -4.95 -23.92 27.80
CA ALA A 13 -6.17 -24.43 27.17
C ALA A 13 -5.80 -25.52 26.14
N ASP A 14 -6.19 -26.77 26.43
CA ASP A 14 -5.96 -28.00 25.65
C ASP A 14 -4.47 -28.32 25.33
N ALA A 15 -3.97 -29.45 25.83
CA ALA A 15 -2.61 -29.92 25.55
C ALA A 15 -2.32 -30.19 24.05
N ASP A 16 -3.36 -30.15 23.20
CA ASP A 16 -3.31 -30.44 21.76
C ASP A 16 -3.42 -29.20 20.85
N VAL A 17 -3.44 -27.97 21.40
CA VAL A 17 -3.54 -26.74 20.60
C VAL A 17 -2.18 -26.07 20.44
N LYS A 18 -1.69 -26.03 19.19
CA LYS A 18 -0.48 -25.27 18.81
C LYS A 18 -0.84 -23.83 18.48
N VAL A 19 -0.10 -22.86 19.00
CA VAL A 19 -0.24 -21.45 18.62
C VAL A 19 0.91 -21.03 17.69
N VAL A 20 0.57 -20.48 16.52
CA VAL A 20 1.53 -20.02 15.51
C VAL A 20 1.42 -18.51 15.35
N ARG A 21 2.57 -17.81 15.35
CA ARG A 21 2.67 -16.38 15.06
C ARG A 21 2.68 -16.14 13.56
N THR A 22 1.80 -15.26 13.10
CA THR A 22 1.61 -14.91 11.69
C THR A 22 1.48 -13.39 11.52
N ALA A 23 1.46 -12.91 10.27
CA ALA A 23 1.34 -11.49 9.93
C ALA A 23 0.10 -11.24 9.06
N CYS A 24 -0.57 -10.12 9.23
CA CYS A 24 -1.68 -9.72 8.35
C CYS A 24 -1.15 -9.41 6.92
N PRO A 25 -1.77 -9.96 5.86
CA PRO A 25 -1.27 -9.80 4.48
C PRO A 25 -1.73 -8.51 3.80
N HIS A 26 -2.78 -7.87 4.32
CA HIS A 26 -3.51 -6.85 3.59
C HIS A 26 -2.66 -5.61 3.28
N ASP A 27 -2.97 -4.97 2.14
CA ASP A 27 -2.50 -3.62 1.83
C ASP A 27 -3.14 -2.59 2.77
N CYS A 28 -2.56 -2.50 3.97
CA CYS A 28 -2.95 -1.61 5.05
C CYS A 28 -1.68 -1.15 5.79
N PRO A 29 -1.60 0.12 6.26
CA PRO A 29 -0.46 0.62 7.04
C PRO A 29 -0.20 -0.15 8.34
N ASP A 30 -1.17 -0.94 8.79
CA ASP A 30 -1.21 -1.53 10.13
C ASP A 30 -0.39 -2.82 10.28
N THR A 31 -0.24 -3.63 9.22
CA THR A 31 0.50 -4.92 9.20
C THR A 31 0.45 -5.67 10.54
N CYS A 32 -0.76 -5.98 11.00
CA CYS A 32 -1.00 -6.49 12.36
C CYS A 32 -0.28 -7.83 12.61
N GLY A 33 0.22 -8.03 13.82
CA GLY A 33 0.66 -9.33 14.29
C GLY A 33 -0.54 -10.20 14.67
N MET A 34 -0.50 -11.48 14.34
CA MET A 34 -1.58 -12.43 14.58
C MET A 34 -1.07 -13.69 15.29
N LEU A 35 -1.95 -14.29 16.08
CA LEU A 35 -1.78 -15.60 16.70
C LEU A 35 -2.88 -16.52 16.18
N VAL A 36 -2.48 -17.66 15.63
CA VAL A 36 -3.37 -18.67 15.06
C VAL A 36 -3.29 -19.92 15.92
N SER A 37 -4.42 -20.33 16.49
CA SER A 37 -4.54 -21.58 17.25
C SER A 37 -4.90 -22.70 16.29
N VAL A 38 -4.17 -23.81 16.35
CA VAL A 38 -4.25 -24.96 15.45
C VAL A 38 -4.47 -26.22 16.26
N LYS A 39 -5.49 -26.99 15.90
CA LYS A 39 -5.83 -28.29 16.50
C LYS A 39 -5.94 -29.32 15.38
N ASP A 40 -5.24 -30.44 15.49
CA ASP A 40 -5.26 -31.53 14.49
C ASP A 40 -4.98 -31.05 13.05
N GLY A 41 -4.07 -30.08 12.89
CA GLY A 41 -3.71 -29.50 11.58
C GLY A 41 -4.71 -28.48 11.04
N VAL A 42 -5.78 -28.17 11.76
CA VAL A 42 -6.81 -27.19 11.37
C VAL A 42 -6.67 -25.93 12.24
N ALA A 43 -6.57 -24.76 11.61
CA ALA A 43 -6.65 -23.48 12.32
C ALA A 43 -8.08 -23.24 12.81
N VAL A 44 -8.25 -23.13 14.13
CA VAL A 44 -9.56 -23.03 14.80
C VAL A 44 -9.84 -21.64 15.39
N LYS A 45 -8.80 -20.81 15.57
CA LYS A 45 -8.96 -19.44 16.09
C LYS A 45 -7.87 -18.51 15.58
N ILE A 46 -8.25 -17.27 15.27
CA ILE A 46 -7.35 -16.14 15.01
C ILE A 46 -7.60 -15.06 16.05
N GLN A 47 -6.52 -14.51 16.59
CA GLN A 47 -6.54 -13.33 17.46
C GLN A 47 -5.31 -12.46 17.18
N GLY A 48 -5.34 -11.19 17.55
CA GLY A 48 -4.15 -10.35 17.40
C GLY A 48 -3.06 -10.74 18.40
N ASP A 49 -1.80 -10.50 18.04
CA ASP A 49 -0.67 -10.69 18.95
C ASP A 49 -0.58 -9.49 19.92
N PRO A 50 -0.86 -9.66 21.23
CA PRO A 50 -0.80 -8.57 22.19
C PRO A 50 0.63 -8.06 22.41
N SER A 51 1.66 -8.80 21.98
CA SER A 51 3.05 -8.35 22.05
C SER A 51 3.44 -7.39 20.92
N MET A 52 2.59 -7.21 19.89
CA MET A 52 2.84 -6.29 18.79
C MET A 52 2.49 -4.85 19.22
N PRO A 53 3.47 -3.94 19.43
CA PRO A 53 3.22 -2.66 20.11
C PRO A 53 2.30 -1.71 19.32
N PHE A 54 2.32 -1.79 17.98
CA PHE A 54 1.51 -0.89 17.18
C PHE A 54 0.02 -1.23 17.22
N SER A 55 -0.34 -2.52 17.22
CA SER A 55 -1.72 -3.03 17.16
C SER A 55 -2.27 -3.50 18.51
N GLU A 56 -1.39 -3.80 19.48
CA GLU A 56 -1.72 -4.22 20.85
C GLU A 56 -2.75 -5.36 20.91
N GLY A 57 -2.64 -6.32 19.98
CA GLY A 57 -3.55 -7.45 19.87
C GLY A 57 -4.93 -7.15 19.28
N THR A 58 -5.19 -5.92 18.84
CA THR A 58 -6.43 -5.56 18.15
C THR A 58 -6.35 -5.97 16.69
N LEU A 59 -7.41 -6.62 16.18
CA LEU A 59 -7.61 -6.89 14.76
C LEU A 59 -8.87 -6.19 14.25
N CYS A 60 -8.86 -5.79 12.97
CA CYS A 60 -10.09 -5.33 12.32
C CYS A 60 -10.99 -6.51 11.93
N THR A 61 -12.27 -6.24 11.66
CA THR A 61 -13.26 -7.26 11.27
C THR A 61 -12.81 -8.11 10.08
N LYS A 62 -12.08 -7.55 9.12
CA LYS A 62 -11.58 -8.30 7.96
C LYS A 62 -10.64 -9.46 8.36
N VAL A 63 -9.85 -9.23 9.41
CA VAL A 63 -8.76 -10.14 9.80
C VAL A 63 -9.18 -11.06 10.94
N SER A 64 -10.05 -10.60 11.85
CA SER A 64 -10.59 -11.47 12.91
C SER A 64 -11.39 -12.65 12.36
N HIS A 65 -11.95 -12.51 11.16
CA HIS A 65 -12.71 -13.54 10.45
C HIS A 65 -11.91 -14.24 9.33
N TYR A 66 -10.58 -14.12 9.30
CA TYR A 66 -9.76 -14.62 8.19
C TYR A 66 -9.81 -16.15 8.00
N LEU A 67 -10.23 -16.92 9.02
CA LEU A 67 -10.50 -18.35 8.89
C LEU A 67 -11.67 -18.63 7.93
N GLU A 68 -12.69 -17.77 7.91
CA GLU A 68 -13.83 -17.92 7.00
C GLU A 68 -13.36 -17.84 5.55
N ARG A 69 -12.38 -16.97 5.25
CA ARG A 69 -11.74 -16.91 3.93
C ARG A 69 -10.93 -18.16 3.62
N SER A 70 -10.20 -18.69 4.59
CA SER A 70 -9.32 -19.85 4.39
C SER A 70 -10.09 -21.15 4.15
N TYR A 71 -11.28 -21.27 4.73
CA TYR A 71 -12.16 -22.44 4.59
C TYR A 71 -13.45 -22.14 3.84
N ALA A 72 -13.46 -21.06 3.05
CA ALA A 72 -14.62 -20.68 2.27
C ALA A 72 -14.99 -21.82 1.29
N PRO A 73 -16.28 -22.14 1.12
CA PRO A 73 -16.71 -23.27 0.29
C PRO A 73 -16.43 -23.07 -1.21
N ASP A 74 -16.32 -21.81 -1.65
CA ASP A 74 -16.01 -21.39 -3.02
C ASP A 74 -14.52 -21.11 -3.24
N ARG A 75 -13.66 -21.44 -2.26
CA ARG A 75 -12.21 -21.34 -2.41
C ARG A 75 -11.72 -22.22 -3.56
N LEU A 76 -10.81 -21.69 -4.35
CA LEU A 76 -10.15 -22.44 -5.41
C LEU A 76 -9.17 -23.45 -4.80
N LEU A 77 -9.39 -24.74 -5.08
CA LEU A 77 -8.60 -25.85 -4.52
C LEU A 77 -7.81 -26.64 -5.55
N HIS A 78 -8.07 -26.45 -6.84
CA HIS A 78 -7.46 -27.22 -7.93
C HIS A 78 -7.16 -26.32 -9.14
N PRO A 79 -6.13 -26.63 -9.93
CA PRO A 79 -5.91 -25.97 -11.21
C PRO A 79 -7.10 -26.15 -12.16
N LEU A 80 -7.42 -25.09 -12.87
CA LEU A 80 -8.52 -25.01 -13.80
C LEU A 80 -8.04 -24.56 -15.17
N ARG A 81 -8.62 -25.12 -16.22
CA ARG A 81 -8.38 -24.73 -17.61
C ARG A 81 -9.69 -24.30 -18.24
N ARG A 82 -9.67 -23.18 -18.97
CA ARG A 82 -10.83 -22.65 -19.68
C ARG A 82 -11.42 -23.68 -20.64
N SER A 83 -12.74 -23.85 -20.59
CA SER A 83 -13.51 -24.73 -21.47
C SER A 83 -14.53 -23.99 -22.35
N GLY A 84 -14.86 -22.74 -22.00
CA GLY A 84 -15.76 -21.87 -22.76
C GLY A 84 -15.09 -20.63 -23.37
N PRO A 85 -15.85 -19.69 -23.93
CA PRO A 85 -15.33 -18.41 -24.40
C PRO A 85 -14.79 -17.57 -23.23
N LYS A 86 -13.83 -16.67 -23.50
CA LYS A 86 -13.34 -15.76 -22.47
C LYS A 86 -14.44 -14.84 -21.94
N GLY A 87 -14.50 -14.68 -20.62
CA GLY A 87 -15.51 -13.90 -19.91
C GLY A 87 -16.74 -14.71 -19.49
N ALA A 88 -16.84 -16.00 -19.83
CA ALA A 88 -17.94 -16.86 -19.39
C ALA A 88 -17.71 -17.52 -18.02
N GLY A 89 -16.48 -17.53 -17.50
CA GLY A 89 -16.15 -18.17 -16.23
C GLY A 89 -16.26 -19.71 -16.27
N GLU A 90 -16.18 -20.31 -17.45
CA GLU A 90 -16.36 -21.76 -17.64
C GLU A 90 -15.01 -22.50 -17.68
N PHE A 91 -14.84 -23.43 -16.74
CA PHE A 91 -13.60 -24.17 -16.56
C PHE A 91 -13.80 -25.68 -16.41
N ARG A 92 -12.77 -26.43 -16.80
CA ARG A 92 -12.58 -27.84 -16.41
C ARG A 92 -11.37 -27.96 -15.49
N ARG A 93 -11.44 -28.85 -14.50
CA ARG A 93 -10.28 -29.19 -13.67
C ARG A 93 -9.18 -29.84 -14.52
N VAL A 94 -7.94 -29.48 -14.23
CA VAL A 94 -6.72 -30.10 -14.78
C VAL A 94 -5.74 -30.39 -13.64
N SER A 95 -4.71 -31.17 -13.92
CA SER A 95 -3.61 -31.38 -12.97
C SER A 95 -2.67 -30.18 -12.96
N TRP A 96 -1.86 -30.04 -11.90
CA TRP A 96 -0.76 -29.07 -11.88
C TRP A 96 0.24 -29.29 -13.01
N ASP A 97 0.62 -30.54 -13.29
CA ASP A 97 1.56 -30.85 -14.37
C ASP A 97 0.99 -30.43 -15.74
N GLU A 98 -0.27 -30.76 -16.05
CA GLU A 98 -0.93 -30.35 -17.31
C GLU A 98 -0.96 -28.82 -17.44
N ALA A 99 -1.31 -28.11 -16.36
CA ALA A 99 -1.36 -26.65 -16.36
C ALA A 99 0.03 -26.02 -16.54
N LEU A 100 1.02 -26.47 -15.78
CA LEU A 100 2.39 -25.93 -15.83
C LEU A 100 3.08 -26.26 -17.17
N ASP A 101 2.85 -27.44 -17.74
CA ASP A 101 3.37 -27.80 -19.06
C ASP A 101 2.79 -26.89 -20.15
N GLU A 102 1.48 -26.62 -20.14
CA GLU A 102 0.85 -25.70 -21.10
C GLU A 102 1.41 -24.27 -20.94
N ILE A 103 1.51 -23.76 -19.70
CA ILE A 103 2.09 -22.44 -19.41
C ILE A 103 3.53 -22.39 -19.92
N ALA A 104 4.37 -23.34 -19.54
CA ALA A 104 5.78 -23.37 -19.91
C ALA A 104 5.97 -23.44 -21.43
N ALA A 105 5.17 -24.25 -22.13
CA ALA A 105 5.21 -24.35 -23.59
C ALA A 105 4.84 -23.01 -24.25
N ARG A 106 3.76 -22.36 -23.80
CA ARG A 106 3.30 -21.06 -24.33
C ARG A 106 4.33 -19.96 -24.11
N LEU A 107 4.85 -19.83 -22.89
CA LEU A 107 5.83 -18.78 -22.56
C LEU A 107 7.15 -18.99 -23.31
N LYS A 108 7.63 -20.24 -23.46
CA LYS A 108 8.82 -20.56 -24.27
C LYS A 108 8.62 -20.19 -25.73
N ALA A 109 7.47 -20.54 -26.31
CA ALA A 109 7.15 -20.21 -27.69
C ALA A 109 7.10 -18.69 -27.93
N LEU A 110 6.48 -17.93 -27.02
CA LEU A 110 6.43 -16.47 -27.09
C LEU A 110 7.81 -15.83 -26.96
N ALA A 111 8.61 -16.29 -26.00
CA ALA A 111 9.97 -15.78 -25.79
C ALA A 111 10.90 -16.03 -26.99
N ALA A 112 10.69 -17.13 -27.73
CA ALA A 112 11.44 -17.46 -28.94
C ALA A 112 10.87 -16.82 -30.23
N SER A 113 9.69 -16.21 -30.16
CA SER A 113 9.04 -15.57 -31.30
C SER A 113 9.70 -14.23 -31.65
N PRO A 114 9.43 -13.64 -32.84
CA PRO A 114 9.91 -12.31 -33.19
C PRO A 114 9.44 -11.19 -32.25
N GLU A 115 8.34 -11.38 -31.52
CA GLU A 115 7.84 -10.42 -30.52
C GLU A 115 8.64 -10.50 -29.20
N GLY A 116 9.37 -11.59 -29.00
CA GLY A 116 10.28 -11.80 -27.89
C GLY A 116 9.62 -11.95 -26.52
N ALA A 117 10.45 -12.11 -25.50
CA ALA A 117 10.00 -12.28 -24.11
C ALA A 117 9.25 -11.04 -23.58
N GLU A 118 9.48 -9.85 -24.13
CA GLU A 118 8.76 -8.62 -23.75
C GLU A 118 7.25 -8.66 -24.10
N SER A 119 6.79 -9.61 -24.91
CA SER A 119 5.37 -9.88 -25.11
C SER A 119 4.68 -10.51 -23.88
N ILE A 120 5.46 -10.96 -22.88
CA ILE A 120 4.99 -11.58 -21.64
C ILE A 120 5.00 -10.53 -20.53
N LEU A 121 3.91 -10.43 -19.77
CA LEU A 121 3.75 -9.47 -18.68
C LEU A 121 3.34 -10.15 -17.36
N PRO A 122 4.21 -10.15 -16.33
CA PRO A 122 3.76 -10.36 -14.95
C PRO A 122 2.96 -9.16 -14.44
N LEU A 123 1.70 -9.38 -14.08
CA LEU A 123 0.75 -8.35 -13.65
C LEU A 123 0.35 -8.54 -12.18
N ASN A 124 1.02 -7.84 -11.27
CA ASN A 124 0.83 -8.04 -9.83
C ASN A 124 0.75 -6.75 -8.99
N TYR A 125 -0.25 -6.65 -8.11
CA TYR A 125 -0.50 -5.52 -7.19
C TYR A 125 -1.83 -5.66 -6.42
N ALA A 126 -1.97 -5.48 -5.11
CA ALA A 126 -1.13 -5.82 -3.98
C ALA A 126 -1.98 -6.69 -3.01
N GLY A 127 -2.45 -7.84 -3.50
CA GLY A 127 -3.30 -8.79 -2.77
C GLY A 127 -2.63 -9.40 -1.53
N THR A 128 -1.30 -9.42 -1.50
CA THR A 128 -0.48 -9.58 -0.29
C THR A 128 0.66 -8.55 -0.32
N MET A 129 1.04 -8.06 0.85
CA MET A 129 2.16 -7.13 1.05
C MET A 129 3.45 -7.81 1.50
N GLY A 130 3.48 -9.14 1.54
CA GLY A 130 4.65 -9.88 1.99
C GLY A 130 5.73 -9.95 0.92
N MET A 131 6.99 -9.83 1.32
CA MET A 131 8.12 -9.65 0.41
C MET A 131 8.37 -10.87 -0.49
N VAL A 132 8.11 -12.07 0.01
CA VAL A 132 8.34 -13.33 -0.72
C VAL A 132 7.19 -13.60 -1.70
N GLN A 133 5.94 -13.49 -1.25
CA GLN A 133 4.78 -13.79 -2.09
C GLN A 133 4.39 -12.65 -3.04
N TYR A 134 4.87 -11.41 -2.79
CA TYR A 134 4.54 -10.25 -3.62
C TYR A 134 5.51 -10.03 -4.78
N SER A 135 6.83 -9.98 -4.52
CA SER A 135 7.83 -9.53 -5.49
C SER A 135 9.22 -10.07 -5.16
N SER A 136 9.38 -11.38 -5.26
CA SER A 136 10.66 -12.05 -5.09
C SER A 136 10.84 -13.14 -6.15
N MET A 137 10.31 -14.34 -5.92
CA MET A 137 10.54 -15.50 -6.79
C MET A 137 9.99 -15.27 -8.20
N ASP A 138 8.85 -14.59 -8.31
CA ASP A 138 8.28 -14.12 -9.57
C ASP A 138 9.30 -13.26 -10.35
N ARG A 139 9.88 -12.24 -9.70
CA ARG A 139 10.84 -11.34 -10.35
C ARG A 139 12.06 -12.09 -10.83
N ARG A 140 12.56 -13.05 -10.05
CA ARG A 140 13.69 -13.91 -10.46
C ARG A 140 13.38 -14.66 -11.75
N PHE A 141 12.20 -15.28 -11.83
CA PHE A 141 11.73 -16.01 -13.01
C PHE A 141 11.61 -15.08 -14.23
N PHE A 142 10.87 -13.97 -14.10
CA PHE A 142 10.61 -13.06 -15.22
C PHE A 142 11.84 -12.27 -15.66
N HIS A 143 12.76 -11.92 -14.74
CA HIS A 143 14.06 -11.35 -15.09
C HIS A 143 14.91 -12.34 -15.88
N ARG A 144 14.95 -13.61 -15.44
CA ARG A 144 15.69 -14.66 -16.17
C ARG A 144 15.10 -14.89 -17.56
N LEU A 145 13.77 -14.83 -17.69
CA LEU A 145 13.07 -14.93 -18.97
C LEU A 145 13.32 -13.70 -19.86
N GLY A 146 13.45 -12.51 -19.27
CA GLY A 146 13.54 -11.23 -19.98
C GLY A 146 12.17 -10.66 -20.36
N ALA A 147 11.15 -10.96 -19.56
CA ALA A 147 9.79 -10.49 -19.77
C ALA A 147 9.65 -8.98 -19.49
N SER A 148 8.52 -8.40 -19.88
CA SER A 148 8.20 -7.01 -19.53
C SER A 148 8.19 -6.82 -18.02
N LEU A 149 8.48 -5.59 -17.58
CA LEU A 149 8.33 -5.17 -16.20
C LEU A 149 7.01 -4.44 -16.02
N LEU A 150 6.48 -4.47 -14.80
CA LEU A 150 5.30 -3.72 -14.41
C LEU A 150 5.69 -2.62 -13.43
N ASP A 151 5.41 -1.36 -13.78
CA ASP A 151 5.49 -0.24 -12.86
C ASP A 151 4.19 -0.15 -12.06
N ARG A 152 4.30 -0.27 -10.74
CA ARG A 152 3.20 -0.50 -9.80
C ARG A 152 2.62 0.82 -9.29
N THR A 153 1.94 1.52 -10.18
CA THR A 153 1.59 2.94 -10.04
C THR A 153 0.22 3.22 -9.43
N LEU A 154 -0.61 2.20 -9.15
CA LEU A 154 -2.01 2.41 -8.76
C LEU A 154 -2.18 3.19 -7.45
N CYS A 155 -1.42 2.89 -6.38
CA CYS A 155 -1.69 3.47 -5.07
C CYS A 155 -0.79 4.66 -4.71
N SER A 156 0.48 4.42 -4.38
CA SER A 156 1.31 5.33 -3.58
C SER A 156 2.47 6.01 -4.33
N SER A 157 2.63 5.75 -5.63
CA SER A 157 3.79 6.17 -6.43
C SER A 157 3.98 7.69 -6.44
N ALA A 158 2.92 8.46 -6.66
CA ALA A 158 2.99 9.92 -6.78
C ALA A 158 3.48 10.59 -5.49
N GLY A 159 2.90 10.23 -4.34
CA GLY A 159 3.30 10.77 -3.05
C GLY A 159 4.70 10.32 -2.65
N LYS A 160 5.07 9.06 -2.91
CA LYS A 160 6.45 8.58 -2.68
C LYS A 160 7.47 9.37 -3.50
N ALA A 161 7.19 9.66 -4.76
CA ALA A 161 8.05 10.50 -5.59
C ALA A 161 8.18 11.91 -5.00
N GLY A 162 7.06 12.49 -4.52
CA GLY A 162 7.04 13.78 -3.83
C GLY A 162 7.91 13.82 -2.58
N LEU A 163 7.76 12.83 -1.67
CA LEU A 163 8.59 12.76 -0.46
C LEU A 163 10.05 12.49 -0.79
N LYS A 164 10.37 11.59 -1.72
CA LYS A 164 11.76 11.33 -2.10
C LYS A 164 12.44 12.57 -2.67
N ALA A 165 11.74 13.37 -3.45
CA ALA A 165 12.26 14.63 -3.97
C ALA A 165 12.54 15.68 -2.88
N THR A 166 11.81 15.66 -1.76
CA THR A 166 11.97 16.63 -0.66
C THR A 166 12.88 16.14 0.46
N LEU A 167 12.74 14.88 0.87
CA LEU A 167 13.35 14.29 2.06
C LEU A 167 14.45 13.27 1.71
N GLY A 168 14.63 12.92 0.44
CA GLY A 168 15.56 11.88 -0.02
C GLY A 168 15.04 10.44 0.10
N ALA A 169 14.01 10.20 0.92
CA ALA A 169 13.40 8.88 1.10
C ALA A 169 11.90 9.00 1.44
N SER A 170 11.15 7.91 1.29
CA SER A 170 9.77 7.80 1.77
C SER A 170 9.76 7.43 3.27
N VAL A 171 10.26 8.37 4.09
CA VAL A 171 10.33 8.31 5.55
C VAL A 171 9.47 9.39 6.18
N GLY A 172 9.30 9.33 7.50
CA GLY A 172 8.44 10.24 8.23
C GLY A 172 8.72 10.26 9.73
N MET A 173 7.90 10.98 10.50
CA MET A 173 7.97 10.90 11.96
C MET A 173 7.54 9.52 12.47
N ASP A 174 7.97 9.16 13.68
CA ASP A 174 7.57 7.90 14.31
C ASP A 174 6.04 7.89 14.53
N PRO A 175 5.30 6.95 13.90
CA PRO A 175 3.84 6.87 14.02
C PRO A 175 3.35 6.66 15.46
N GLU A 176 4.18 6.11 16.35
CA GLU A 176 3.82 5.91 17.75
C GLU A 176 3.78 7.22 18.56
N ARG A 177 4.49 8.24 18.09
CA ARG A 177 4.60 9.56 18.74
C ARG A 177 3.44 10.50 18.44
N PHE A 178 2.49 10.11 17.59
CA PHE A 178 1.27 10.91 17.35
C PHE A 178 0.52 11.23 18.65
N SER A 179 0.58 10.36 19.67
CA SER A 179 -0.07 10.58 20.98
C SER A 179 0.54 11.74 21.81
N GLU A 180 1.73 12.21 21.43
CA GLU A 180 2.48 13.28 22.11
C GLU A 180 2.39 14.63 21.39
N ALA A 181 1.79 14.68 20.19
CA ALA A 181 1.64 15.90 19.41
C ALA A 181 0.61 16.87 20.04
N ARG A 182 0.84 18.19 19.94
CA ARG A 182 -0.12 19.23 20.36
C ARG A 182 -1.04 19.69 19.22
N LEU A 183 -0.62 19.48 17.98
CA LEU A 183 -1.44 19.64 16.79
C LEU A 183 -1.26 18.42 15.89
N ILE A 184 -2.38 17.87 15.41
CA ILE A 184 -2.39 16.81 14.41
C ILE A 184 -3.21 17.27 13.22
N ILE A 185 -2.60 17.30 12.04
CA ILE A 185 -3.28 17.54 10.76
C ILE A 185 -3.42 16.20 10.04
N LEU A 186 -4.65 15.74 9.86
CA LEU A 186 -5.00 14.60 9.01
C LEU A 186 -5.31 15.13 7.61
N TRP A 187 -4.34 15.06 6.70
CA TRP A 187 -4.44 15.68 5.38
C TRP A 187 -4.65 14.61 4.29
N GLY A 188 -5.84 14.61 3.68
CA GLY A 188 -6.26 13.59 2.73
C GLY A 188 -6.32 12.18 3.35
N ALA A 189 -6.62 12.11 4.66
CA ALA A 189 -6.52 10.90 5.48
C ALA A 189 -7.81 10.62 6.26
N ASN A 190 -8.27 9.36 6.24
CA ASN A 190 -9.43 8.88 6.99
C ASN A 190 -9.06 7.67 7.90
N PRO A 191 -8.22 7.87 8.94
CA PRO A 191 -7.63 6.78 9.71
C PRO A 191 -8.63 5.86 10.42
N ILE A 192 -9.85 6.31 10.73
CA ILE A 192 -10.89 5.43 11.30
C ILE A 192 -11.18 4.22 10.40
N VAL A 193 -11.11 4.41 9.08
CA VAL A 193 -11.42 3.37 8.10
C VAL A 193 -10.15 2.73 7.55
N SER A 194 -9.09 3.53 7.33
CA SER A 194 -7.90 3.11 6.58
C SER A 194 -6.61 2.96 7.39
N ASN A 195 -6.61 3.25 8.70
CA ASN A 195 -5.44 3.10 9.58
C ASN A 195 -5.90 2.96 11.03
N LEU A 196 -6.54 1.82 11.35
CA LEU A 196 -7.28 1.61 12.58
C LEU A 196 -6.40 1.83 13.82
N HIS A 197 -5.13 1.45 13.77
CA HIS A 197 -4.24 1.51 14.94
C HIS A 197 -3.54 2.87 15.13
N LEU A 198 -3.55 3.74 14.12
CA LEU A 198 -3.15 5.13 14.30
C LEU A 198 -4.23 5.92 15.05
N TRP A 199 -5.50 5.63 14.81
CA TRP A 199 -6.61 6.43 15.35
C TRP A 199 -6.65 6.49 16.89
N PRO A 200 -6.44 5.41 17.67
CA PRO A 200 -6.31 5.48 19.12
C PRO A 200 -5.23 6.45 19.60
N ARG A 201 -4.09 6.55 18.88
CA ARG A 201 -3.00 7.49 19.21
C ARG A 201 -3.43 8.93 18.98
N VAL A 202 -4.14 9.20 17.89
CA VAL A 202 -4.73 10.53 17.60
C VAL A 202 -5.77 10.91 18.67
N LEU A 203 -6.62 9.96 19.09
CA LEU A 203 -7.59 10.19 20.16
C LEU A 203 -6.89 10.47 21.50
N GLU A 204 -5.81 9.76 21.80
CA GLU A 204 -5.05 9.99 23.03
C GLU A 204 -4.42 11.39 23.05
N ALA A 205 -3.81 11.85 21.95
CA ALA A 205 -3.36 13.23 21.83
C ALA A 205 -4.51 14.22 22.03
N LYS A 206 -5.68 13.97 21.42
CA LYS A 206 -6.87 14.81 21.59
C LYS A 206 -7.33 14.88 23.05
N ARG A 207 -7.32 13.76 23.79
CA ARG A 207 -7.64 13.73 25.23
C ARG A 207 -6.64 14.54 26.06
N ARG A 208 -5.37 14.58 25.65
CA ARG A 208 -4.31 15.41 26.25
C ARG A 208 -4.40 16.90 25.85
N GLY A 209 -5.42 17.28 25.08
CA GLY A 209 -5.67 18.66 24.68
C GLY A 209 -5.08 19.04 23.32
N ALA A 210 -4.62 18.07 22.51
CA ALA A 210 -4.18 18.36 21.15
C ALA A 210 -5.34 18.83 20.27
N LYS A 211 -5.08 19.80 19.41
CA LYS A 211 -6.01 20.17 18.34
C LYS A 211 -5.84 19.16 17.20
N VAL A 212 -6.94 18.57 16.73
CA VAL A 212 -6.93 17.66 15.57
C VAL A 212 -7.70 18.30 14.43
N ILE A 213 -7.06 18.50 13.28
CA ILE A 213 -7.63 19.15 12.10
C ILE A 213 -7.68 18.12 10.96
N ALA A 214 -8.85 17.89 10.39
CA ALA A 214 -8.97 17.14 9.14
C ALA A 214 -8.99 18.10 7.95
N ILE A 215 -8.15 17.84 6.95
CA ILE A 215 -8.18 18.50 5.65
C ILE A 215 -8.61 17.47 4.62
N ASP A 216 -9.87 17.55 4.20
CA ASP A 216 -10.55 16.54 3.38
C ASP A 216 -11.71 17.23 2.63
N PRO A 217 -11.84 17.14 1.29
CA PRO A 217 -12.98 17.71 0.57
C PRO A 217 -14.33 17.18 1.07
N TYR A 218 -14.35 15.96 1.58
CA TYR A 218 -15.53 15.30 2.11
C TYR A 218 -15.45 15.21 3.64
N ARG A 219 -16.59 15.39 4.32
CA ARG A 219 -16.66 15.25 5.78
C ARG A 219 -16.70 13.77 6.17
N SER A 220 -15.52 13.13 6.15
CA SER A 220 -15.35 11.73 6.51
C SER A 220 -15.58 11.45 8.00
N LEU A 221 -15.79 10.17 8.38
CA LEU A 221 -15.93 9.76 9.77
C LEU A 221 -14.79 10.26 10.67
N SER A 222 -13.57 10.34 10.13
CA SER A 222 -12.43 10.91 10.86
C SER A 222 -12.60 12.42 11.02
N ALA A 223 -13.00 13.14 9.97
CA ALA A 223 -13.24 14.59 10.03
C ALA A 223 -14.34 14.97 11.02
N GLU A 224 -15.41 14.17 11.11
CA GLU A 224 -16.48 14.38 12.10
C GLU A 224 -16.00 14.34 13.56
N LYS A 225 -14.96 13.53 13.82
CA LYS A 225 -14.37 13.39 15.16
C LYS A 225 -13.17 14.32 15.38
N CYS A 226 -12.76 15.10 14.39
CA CYS A 226 -11.70 16.09 14.55
C CYS A 226 -12.22 17.33 15.31
N THR A 227 -11.30 18.14 15.84
CA THR A 227 -11.62 19.45 16.43
C THR A 227 -12.09 20.43 15.36
N GLN A 228 -11.53 20.33 14.15
CA GLN A 228 -11.87 21.16 13.01
C GLN A 228 -11.83 20.32 11.72
N HIS A 229 -12.69 20.66 10.78
CA HIS A 229 -12.68 20.15 9.41
C HIS A 229 -12.49 21.33 8.46
N VAL A 230 -11.50 21.23 7.58
CA VAL A 230 -11.23 22.17 6.48
C VAL A 230 -11.49 21.40 5.18
N ALA A 231 -12.39 21.93 4.35
CA ALA A 231 -12.88 21.23 3.16
C ALA A 231 -12.45 21.96 1.88
N PRO A 232 -11.19 21.82 1.43
CA PRO A 232 -10.76 22.41 0.17
C PRO A 232 -11.41 21.68 -1.00
N LEU A 233 -11.53 22.36 -2.15
CA LEU A 233 -11.92 21.73 -3.41
C LEU A 233 -10.93 20.61 -3.78
N PRO A 234 -11.40 19.47 -4.35
CA PRO A 234 -10.51 18.38 -4.73
C PRO A 234 -9.37 18.83 -5.64
N GLY A 235 -8.14 18.43 -5.30
CA GLY A 235 -6.95 18.71 -6.10
C GLY A 235 -6.26 20.05 -5.82
N THR A 236 -6.70 20.77 -4.79
CA THR A 236 -6.18 22.11 -4.47
C THR A 236 -5.22 22.14 -3.28
N ASP A 237 -4.84 20.97 -2.75
CA ASP A 237 -3.97 20.82 -1.57
C ASP A 237 -2.62 21.56 -1.68
N GLY A 238 -2.02 21.55 -2.88
CA GLY A 238 -0.78 22.27 -3.13
C GLY A 238 -0.93 23.79 -3.02
N ALA A 239 -2.08 24.34 -3.45
CA ALA A 239 -2.38 25.76 -3.31
C ALA A 239 -2.63 26.13 -1.85
N LEU A 240 -3.36 25.28 -1.12
CA LEU A 240 -3.54 25.45 0.32
C LEU A 240 -2.18 25.49 1.03
N ALA A 241 -1.31 24.50 0.79
CA ALA A 241 0.00 24.43 1.41
C ALA A 241 0.85 25.69 1.13
N LEU A 242 0.89 26.20 -0.11
CA LEU A 242 1.58 27.45 -0.44
C LEU A 242 0.99 28.66 0.31
N GLY A 243 -0.34 28.75 0.40
CA GLY A 243 -1.01 29.81 1.17
C GLY A 243 -0.67 29.76 2.65
N LEU A 244 -0.61 28.56 3.26
CA LEU A 244 -0.18 28.40 4.65
C LEU A 244 1.26 28.87 4.83
N MET A 245 2.17 28.45 3.96
CA MET A 245 3.58 28.84 4.01
C MET A 245 3.76 30.36 3.90
N HIS A 246 2.98 31.01 3.02
CA HIS A 246 3.02 32.47 2.88
C HIS A 246 2.76 33.16 4.21
N VAL A 247 1.69 32.76 4.92
CA VAL A 247 1.35 33.32 6.23
C VAL A 247 2.44 33.03 7.25
N LEU A 248 2.96 31.80 7.28
CA LEU A 248 4.05 31.43 8.21
C LEU A 248 5.28 32.34 8.05
N VAL A 249 5.67 32.63 6.81
CA VAL A 249 6.82 33.50 6.52
C VAL A 249 6.49 34.96 6.82
N ALA A 250 5.32 35.45 6.43
CA ALA A 250 4.89 36.84 6.63
C ALA A 250 4.74 37.21 8.11
N GLU A 251 4.30 36.27 8.95
CA GLU A 251 4.10 36.46 10.39
C GLU A 251 5.29 35.98 11.26
N ASP A 252 6.42 35.63 10.64
CA ASP A 252 7.62 35.12 11.31
C ASP A 252 7.38 33.90 12.23
N LEU A 253 6.46 33.02 11.83
CA LEU A 253 6.15 31.75 12.52
C LEU A 253 7.06 30.59 12.07
N ILE A 254 8.23 30.91 11.54
CA ILE A 254 9.20 29.96 10.98
C ILE A 254 10.40 29.76 11.91
N ASP A 255 11.05 28.60 11.81
CA ASP A 255 12.29 28.29 12.51
C ASP A 255 13.50 28.61 11.61
N ARG A 256 14.01 29.84 11.74
CA ARG A 256 15.13 30.34 10.94
C ARG A 256 16.42 29.53 11.11
N ASP A 257 16.69 29.00 12.31
CA ASP A 257 17.87 28.15 12.55
C ASP A 257 17.74 26.81 11.81
N TYR A 258 16.56 26.19 11.87
CA TYR A 258 16.32 24.92 11.18
C TYR A 258 16.41 25.10 9.67
N ILE A 259 15.79 26.16 9.14
CA ILE A 259 15.84 26.49 7.72
C ILE A 259 17.29 26.66 7.26
N ALA A 260 18.10 27.46 7.97
CA ALA A 260 19.49 27.72 7.60
C ALA A 260 20.38 26.46 7.60
N ARG A 261 20.11 25.51 8.49
CA ARG A 261 20.95 24.32 8.69
C ARG A 261 20.50 23.09 7.91
N CYS A 262 19.21 22.94 7.67
CA CYS A 262 18.60 21.68 7.24
C CYS A 262 17.83 21.79 5.92
N THR A 263 17.89 22.92 5.23
CA THR A 263 17.14 23.13 3.97
C THR A 263 18.01 23.73 2.88
N LEU A 264 17.52 23.68 1.64
CA LEU A 264 18.16 24.24 0.46
C LEU A 264 17.17 25.15 -0.28
N GLY A 265 17.65 26.28 -0.81
CA GLY A 265 16.86 27.16 -1.69
C GLY A 265 15.74 27.96 -1.02
N PHE A 266 15.81 28.23 0.29
CA PHE A 266 14.77 28.98 0.99
C PHE A 266 14.65 30.43 0.48
N GLY A 267 15.75 31.07 0.09
CA GLY A 267 15.74 32.46 -0.38
C GLY A 267 14.88 32.64 -1.64
N GLU A 268 15.18 31.85 -2.68
CA GLU A 268 14.41 31.84 -3.93
C GLU A 268 12.96 31.38 -3.70
N PHE A 269 12.77 30.43 -2.77
CA PHE A 269 11.45 29.95 -2.41
C PHE A 269 10.60 31.07 -1.75
N ALA A 270 11.17 31.81 -0.79
CA ALA A 270 10.48 32.88 -0.06
C ALA A 270 10.12 34.05 -0.98
N GLU A 271 10.97 34.40 -1.94
CA GLU A 271 10.66 35.41 -2.96
C GLU A 271 9.45 34.99 -3.80
N ARG A 272 9.45 33.75 -4.30
CA ARG A 272 8.34 33.22 -5.07
C ARG A 272 7.04 33.11 -4.26
N LEU A 273 7.17 32.82 -2.96
CA LEU A 273 6.04 32.63 -2.05
C LEU A 273 5.17 33.88 -1.89
N GLN A 274 5.72 35.08 -2.15
CA GLN A 274 4.97 36.34 -2.13
C GLN A 274 3.77 36.33 -3.10
N GLN A 275 3.82 35.53 -4.17
CA GLN A 275 2.74 35.41 -5.16
C GLN A 275 1.54 34.57 -4.67
N TYR A 276 1.72 33.80 -3.60
CA TYR A 276 0.73 32.83 -3.11
C TYR A 276 0.05 33.32 -1.82
N THR A 277 -0.63 34.46 -1.90
CA THR A 277 -1.30 35.08 -0.74
C THR A 277 -2.44 34.20 -0.19
N PRO A 278 -2.91 34.45 1.05
CA PRO A 278 -4.06 33.75 1.61
C PRO A 278 -5.33 33.91 0.76
N GLU A 279 -5.56 35.06 0.14
CA GLU A 279 -6.68 35.32 -0.76
C GLU A 279 -6.57 34.49 -2.04
N TRP A 280 -5.36 34.37 -2.59
CA TRP A 280 -5.11 33.51 -3.74
C TRP A 280 -5.40 32.05 -3.42
N ALA A 281 -4.90 31.56 -2.29
CA ALA A 281 -5.10 30.18 -1.86
C ALA A 281 -6.58 29.89 -1.55
N ALA A 282 -7.24 30.78 -0.79
CA ALA A 282 -8.65 30.68 -0.44
C ALA A 282 -9.55 30.58 -1.68
N ARG A 283 -9.31 31.44 -2.69
CA ARG A 283 -10.05 31.41 -3.95
C ARG A 283 -9.88 30.09 -4.71
N ILE A 284 -8.67 29.56 -4.80
CA ILE A 284 -8.41 28.29 -5.50
C ILE A 284 -9.03 27.13 -4.72
N CYS A 285 -8.88 27.13 -3.39
CA CYS A 285 -9.33 26.04 -2.54
C CYS A 285 -10.84 26.07 -2.26
N GLY A 286 -11.55 27.15 -2.60
CA GLY A 286 -12.95 27.34 -2.21
C GLY A 286 -13.13 27.50 -0.70
N LEU A 287 -12.15 28.09 -0.01
CA LEU A 287 -12.15 28.33 1.44
C LEU A 287 -12.32 29.83 1.73
N ARG A 288 -12.61 30.18 2.99
CA ARG A 288 -12.50 31.58 3.45
C ARG A 288 -11.04 31.93 3.75
N VAL A 289 -10.68 33.20 3.58
CA VAL A 289 -9.32 33.69 3.83
C VAL A 289 -8.93 33.47 5.29
N GLU A 290 -9.85 33.72 6.21
CA GLU A 290 -9.65 33.55 7.64
C GLU A 290 -9.36 32.09 8.01
N GLU A 291 -9.90 31.13 7.28
CA GLU A 291 -9.63 29.71 7.51
C GLU A 291 -8.20 29.34 7.13
N VAL A 292 -7.70 29.87 6.02
CA VAL A 292 -6.30 29.67 5.59
C VAL A 292 -5.34 30.30 6.60
N VAL A 293 -5.59 31.56 7.00
CA VAL A 293 -4.75 32.27 7.96
C VAL A 293 -4.77 31.59 9.33
N GLN A 294 -5.95 31.20 9.84
CA GLN A 294 -6.04 30.53 11.13
C GLN A 294 -5.35 29.16 11.12
N LEU A 295 -5.50 28.38 10.05
CA LEU A 295 -4.82 27.09 9.91
C LEU A 295 -3.29 27.27 9.91
N ALA A 296 -2.78 28.31 9.24
CA ALA A 296 -1.34 28.61 9.22
C ALA A 296 -0.83 28.99 10.62
N ARG A 297 -1.57 29.86 11.33
CA ARG A 297 -1.25 30.26 12.71
C ARG A 297 -1.28 29.09 13.69
N ASP A 298 -2.29 28.24 13.60
CA ASP A 298 -2.39 27.02 14.41
C ASP A 298 -1.16 26.13 14.17
N TYR A 299 -0.77 25.93 12.91
CA TYR A 299 0.39 25.10 12.54
C TYR A 299 1.73 25.71 12.97
N GLY A 300 1.91 27.03 12.83
CA GLY A 300 3.15 27.71 13.20
C GLY A 300 3.37 27.84 14.71
N SER A 301 2.29 27.91 15.50
CA SER A 301 2.36 28.15 16.95
C SER A 301 2.32 26.89 17.81
N ALA A 302 1.66 25.82 17.36
CA ALA A 302 1.57 24.57 18.13
C ALA A 302 2.82 23.70 17.91
N LYS A 303 3.52 23.36 19.00
CA LYS A 303 4.67 22.43 18.97
C LYS A 303 4.52 21.39 20.09
N PRO A 304 4.72 20.09 19.80
CA PRO A 304 5.00 19.48 18.49
C PRO A 304 3.78 19.45 17.55
N ALA A 305 3.99 19.61 16.24
CA ALA A 305 2.96 19.53 15.20
C ALA A 305 3.21 18.37 14.24
N ALA A 306 2.23 17.48 14.10
CA ALA A 306 2.29 16.28 13.27
C ALA A 306 1.34 16.37 12.07
N ILE A 307 1.83 16.04 10.89
CA ILE A 307 1.01 15.90 9.68
C ILE A 307 0.93 14.42 9.31
N ARG A 308 -0.28 13.83 9.38
CA ARG A 308 -0.57 12.54 8.76
C ARG A 308 -1.05 12.79 7.33
N LEU A 309 -0.17 12.53 6.37
CA LEU A 309 -0.48 12.58 4.94
C LEU A 309 -0.99 11.21 4.46
N ASN A 310 -1.98 11.16 3.57
CA ASN A 310 -2.41 9.87 2.97
C ASN A 310 -2.80 10.02 1.49
N TYR A 311 -3.17 8.90 0.85
CA TYR A 311 -3.24 8.76 -0.60
C TYR A 311 -4.39 9.51 -1.30
N GLY A 312 -5.33 10.12 -0.58
CA GLY A 312 -6.50 10.79 -1.18
C GLY A 312 -6.12 11.89 -2.18
N MET A 313 -5.19 12.76 -1.80
CA MET A 313 -4.68 13.86 -2.64
C MET A 313 -3.76 13.42 -3.79
N GLN A 314 -3.58 12.10 -4.00
CA GLN A 314 -2.72 11.58 -5.07
C GLN A 314 -3.55 11.13 -6.29
N ARG A 315 -4.88 11.24 -6.23
CA ARG A 315 -5.83 10.77 -7.26
C ARG A 315 -6.14 11.81 -8.33
N HIS A 316 -5.21 12.71 -8.59
CA HIS A 316 -5.31 13.72 -9.65
C HIS A 316 -3.92 14.13 -10.16
N ALA A 317 -3.89 14.79 -11.32
CA ALA A 317 -2.66 15.38 -11.84
C ALA A 317 -2.06 16.37 -10.84
N GLY A 318 -0.75 16.26 -10.59
CA GLY A 318 -0.04 17.11 -9.63
C GLY A 318 -0.06 16.64 -8.18
N GLY A 319 -0.73 15.52 -7.82
CA GLY A 319 -0.78 15.03 -6.44
C GLY A 319 0.59 14.74 -5.81
N GLY A 320 1.56 14.28 -6.61
CA GLY A 320 2.95 14.12 -6.13
C GLY A 320 3.64 15.46 -5.82
N ILE A 321 3.34 16.51 -6.59
CA ILE A 321 3.83 17.87 -6.32
C ILE A 321 3.15 18.44 -5.08
N ALA A 322 1.84 18.22 -4.90
CA ALA A 322 1.14 18.62 -3.68
C ALA A 322 1.77 17.96 -2.44
N ALA A 323 2.02 16.65 -2.47
CA ALA A 323 2.72 15.94 -1.40
C ALA A 323 4.13 16.51 -1.13
N ARG A 324 4.89 16.81 -2.19
CA ARG A 324 6.20 17.48 -2.10
C ARG A 324 6.10 18.84 -1.41
N THR A 325 5.13 19.66 -1.80
CA THR A 325 4.90 20.98 -1.19
C THR A 325 4.57 20.83 0.28
N ILE A 326 3.59 19.99 0.64
CA ILE A 326 3.21 19.78 2.05
C ILE A 326 4.41 19.29 2.88
N ALA A 327 5.28 18.46 2.32
CA ALA A 327 6.49 17.97 2.99
C ALA A 327 7.50 19.07 3.34
N CYS A 328 7.41 20.27 2.73
CA CYS A 328 8.23 21.42 3.11
C CYS A 328 7.72 22.11 4.40
N LEU A 329 6.44 21.95 4.77
CA LEU A 329 5.86 22.63 5.94
C LEU A 329 6.62 22.31 7.25
N PRO A 330 6.96 21.05 7.57
CA PRO A 330 7.76 20.74 8.76
C PRO A 330 9.13 21.41 8.80
N ALA A 331 9.76 21.60 7.65
CA ALA A 331 11.07 22.23 7.56
C ALA A 331 10.99 23.74 7.86
N LEU A 332 9.88 24.39 7.47
CA LEU A 332 9.67 25.80 7.76
C LEU A 332 9.46 26.08 9.25
N THR A 333 8.72 25.22 9.96
CA THR A 333 8.39 25.44 11.38
C THR A 333 9.37 24.77 12.36
N GLY A 334 10.32 23.99 11.83
CA GLY A 334 11.25 23.19 12.63
C GLY A 334 10.58 22.00 13.33
N ALA A 335 9.43 21.52 12.83
CA ALA A 335 8.65 20.46 13.48
C ALA A 335 9.43 19.15 13.67
N TRP A 336 10.43 18.89 12.81
CA TRP A 336 11.31 17.72 12.88
C TRP A 336 12.27 17.71 14.07
N ARG A 337 12.39 18.82 14.81
CA ARG A 337 13.18 18.83 16.06
C ARG A 337 12.54 18.00 17.16
N ASP A 338 11.24 17.79 17.09
CA ASP A 338 10.46 17.01 18.04
C ASP A 338 10.16 15.63 17.48
N ALA A 339 10.33 14.57 18.27
CA ALA A 339 9.99 13.21 17.86
C ALA A 339 8.49 13.03 17.51
N ALA A 340 7.64 13.88 18.10
CA ALA A 340 6.20 13.93 17.86
C ALA A 340 5.79 14.99 16.81
N GLY A 341 6.76 15.59 16.11
CA GLY A 341 6.55 16.57 15.06
C GLY A 341 7.10 16.13 13.71
N GLY A 342 6.53 16.66 12.64
CA GLY A 342 6.94 16.33 11.27
C GLY A 342 5.77 15.93 10.37
N ILE A 343 6.08 15.14 9.35
CA ILE A 343 5.10 14.58 8.41
C ILE A 343 5.28 13.08 8.28
N LEU A 344 4.18 12.36 8.05
CA LEU A 344 4.19 10.94 7.76
C LEU A 344 3.22 10.61 6.62
N LEU A 345 3.75 10.23 5.46
CA LEU A 345 3.00 9.49 4.44
C LEU A 345 3.18 7.98 4.60
N SER A 346 4.41 7.54 4.80
CA SER A 346 4.79 6.14 4.78
C SER A 346 6.07 5.91 5.58
N THR A 347 6.21 4.71 6.15
CA THR A 347 7.44 4.22 6.78
C THR A 347 8.23 3.22 5.93
N ALA A 348 7.85 3.03 4.66
CA ALA A 348 8.31 1.89 3.85
C ALA A 348 9.83 1.84 3.58
N ASP A 349 10.52 3.00 3.66
CA ASP A 349 11.96 3.10 3.40
C ASP A 349 12.82 3.04 4.68
N PHE A 350 12.24 2.91 5.89
CA PHE A 350 13.00 2.76 7.15
C PHE A 350 13.74 1.42 7.28
N TYR A 351 13.28 0.39 6.57
CA TYR A 351 13.69 -0.99 6.81
C TYR A 351 14.95 -1.43 6.06
N ASN A 352 15.40 -0.65 5.06
CA ASN A 352 16.57 -0.93 4.23
C ASN A 352 16.66 -2.39 3.70
N PHE A 353 15.53 -2.98 3.31
CA PHE A 353 15.51 -4.32 2.70
C PHE A 353 16.31 -4.34 1.40
N ASP A 354 17.11 -5.38 1.20
CA ASP A 354 17.84 -5.62 -0.04
C ASP A 354 16.91 -6.16 -1.13
N HIS A 355 16.23 -5.23 -1.81
CA HIS A 355 15.36 -5.54 -2.94
C HIS A 355 16.12 -6.18 -4.10
N ALA A 356 17.42 -5.86 -4.29
CA ALA A 356 18.22 -6.48 -5.34
C ALA A 356 18.46 -7.97 -5.06
N ALA A 357 18.71 -8.35 -3.80
CA ALA A 357 18.81 -9.75 -3.41
C ALA A 357 17.48 -10.50 -3.56
N LEU A 358 16.35 -9.85 -3.26
CA LEU A 358 15.01 -10.46 -3.39
C LEU A 358 14.62 -10.67 -4.86
N GLU A 359 14.73 -9.62 -5.67
CA GLU A 359 14.20 -9.56 -7.04
C GLU A 359 15.22 -10.03 -8.10
N ARG A 360 16.52 -10.05 -7.76
CA ARG A 360 17.62 -10.48 -8.64
C ARG A 360 17.61 -9.83 -10.03
N PRO A 361 17.70 -8.50 -10.13
CA PRO A 361 17.77 -7.81 -11.42
C PRO A 361 19.00 -8.23 -12.24
N ASP A 362 20.04 -8.77 -11.61
CA ASP A 362 21.22 -9.35 -12.29
C ASP A 362 20.86 -10.49 -13.26
N LEU A 363 19.74 -11.20 -13.04
CA LEU A 363 19.25 -12.26 -13.95
C LEU A 363 18.77 -11.72 -15.31
N LEU A 364 18.56 -10.41 -15.43
CA LEU A 364 18.35 -9.76 -16.73
C LEU A 364 19.59 -9.87 -17.62
N ALA A 365 20.78 -10.10 -17.07
CA ALA A 365 22.02 -10.29 -17.82
C ALA A 365 22.27 -9.17 -18.86
N GLY A 366 22.05 -7.91 -18.45
CA GLY A 366 22.25 -6.72 -19.29
C GLY A 366 21.06 -6.36 -20.19
N ARG A 367 19.99 -7.18 -20.24
CA ARG A 367 18.75 -6.83 -20.96
C ARG A 367 18.03 -5.68 -20.26
N THR A 368 17.34 -4.85 -21.04
CA THR A 368 16.51 -3.74 -20.56
C THR A 368 15.08 -3.86 -21.10
N PRO A 369 14.28 -4.82 -20.60
CA PRO A 369 12.89 -4.98 -21.03
C PRO A 369 12.09 -3.71 -20.79
N ARG A 370 11.07 -3.49 -21.62
CA ARG A 370 10.11 -2.40 -21.42
C ARG A 370 9.41 -2.49 -20.07
N VAL A 371 8.95 -1.33 -19.61
CA VAL A 371 8.17 -1.18 -18.39
C VAL A 371 6.76 -0.74 -18.76
N ILE A 372 5.75 -1.48 -18.29
CA ILE A 372 4.33 -1.17 -18.50
C ILE A 372 3.77 -0.49 -17.25
N ASN A 373 3.15 0.68 -17.44
CA ASN A 373 2.48 1.41 -16.38
C ASN A 373 1.18 0.70 -15.98
N HIS A 374 1.09 0.25 -14.73
CA HIS A 374 -0.06 -0.50 -14.24
C HIS A 374 -1.39 0.28 -14.33
N ALA A 375 -1.38 1.59 -14.06
CA ALA A 375 -2.57 2.43 -14.18
C ALA A 375 -3.08 2.59 -15.62
N ALA A 376 -2.24 2.27 -16.62
CA ALA A 376 -2.57 2.33 -18.05
C ALA A 376 -2.66 0.92 -18.67
N ILE A 377 -2.96 -0.11 -17.88
CA ILE A 377 -2.95 -1.50 -18.35
C ILE A 377 -3.94 -1.74 -19.50
N GLY A 378 -5.09 -1.08 -19.52
CA GLY A 378 -6.03 -1.18 -20.63
C GLY A 378 -5.42 -0.72 -21.96
N GLU A 379 -4.66 0.38 -21.95
CA GLU A 379 -3.94 0.88 -23.14
C GLU A 379 -2.81 -0.09 -23.53
N ALA A 380 -2.07 -0.60 -22.56
CA ALA A 380 -0.99 -1.55 -22.82
C ALA A 380 -1.50 -2.85 -23.45
N LEU A 381 -2.62 -3.39 -22.94
CA LEU A 381 -3.24 -4.60 -23.46
C LEU A 381 -3.94 -4.42 -24.81
N THR A 382 -4.17 -3.18 -25.27
CA THR A 382 -4.89 -2.95 -26.54
C THR A 382 -4.02 -2.33 -27.63
N GLY A 383 -2.90 -1.69 -27.27
CA GLY A 383 -2.11 -0.92 -28.24
C GLY A 383 -0.59 -0.95 -28.07
N ALA A 384 -0.02 -1.65 -27.07
CA ALA A 384 1.42 -1.63 -26.88
C ALA A 384 2.19 -2.31 -28.04
N GLN A 385 3.42 -1.85 -28.27
CA GLN A 385 4.36 -2.46 -29.21
C GLN A 385 5.69 -2.78 -28.50
N PRO A 386 6.21 -4.02 -28.56
CA PRO A 386 5.54 -5.23 -29.09
C PRO A 386 4.22 -5.54 -28.36
N PRO A 387 3.28 -6.26 -28.96
CA PRO A 387 2.00 -6.53 -28.29
C PRO A 387 2.19 -7.39 -27.03
N VAL A 388 1.32 -7.19 -26.04
CA VAL A 388 1.21 -8.14 -24.92
C VAL A 388 0.45 -9.36 -25.42
N ARG A 389 1.10 -10.53 -25.35
CA ARG A 389 0.58 -11.84 -25.77
C ARG A 389 0.40 -12.82 -24.63
N ALA A 390 1.08 -12.62 -23.50
CA ALA A 390 0.79 -13.36 -22.29
C ALA A 390 0.75 -12.45 -21.08
N VAL A 391 -0.20 -12.70 -20.19
CA VAL A 391 -0.31 -12.05 -18.88
C VAL A 391 -0.40 -13.11 -17.80
N ILE A 392 0.41 -12.94 -16.75
CA ILE A 392 0.37 -13.76 -15.55
C ILE A 392 -0.07 -12.86 -14.41
N VAL A 393 -1.32 -13.00 -13.98
CA VAL A 393 -1.95 -12.21 -12.92
C VAL A 393 -1.82 -12.93 -11.60
N TYR A 394 -1.31 -12.26 -10.59
CA TYR A 394 -1.23 -12.78 -9.21
C TYR A 394 -1.28 -11.61 -8.25
N ASN A 395 -1.86 -11.82 -7.07
CA ASN A 395 -2.06 -10.77 -6.07
C ASN A 395 -2.76 -9.53 -6.65
N ASN A 396 -3.65 -9.66 -7.64
CA ASN A 396 -4.29 -8.55 -8.35
C ASN A 396 -5.60 -9.00 -9.00
N ASN A 397 -6.56 -8.07 -9.13
CA ASN A 397 -7.81 -8.28 -9.87
C ASN A 397 -8.03 -7.11 -10.86
N PRO A 398 -7.20 -6.99 -11.91
CA PRO A 398 -7.16 -5.82 -12.79
C PRO A 398 -8.50 -5.46 -13.44
N VAL A 399 -9.34 -6.45 -13.78
CA VAL A 399 -10.68 -6.19 -14.35
C VAL A 399 -11.56 -5.39 -13.37
N ALA A 400 -11.40 -5.60 -12.06
CA ALA A 400 -12.17 -4.89 -11.05
C ALA A 400 -11.52 -3.57 -10.58
N VAL A 401 -10.18 -3.50 -10.56
CA VAL A 401 -9.47 -2.42 -9.83
C VAL A 401 -8.76 -1.41 -10.73
N CYS A 402 -8.47 -1.73 -11.99
CA CYS A 402 -7.70 -0.84 -12.86
C CYS A 402 -8.60 0.25 -13.50
N PRO A 403 -8.07 1.47 -13.72
CA PRO A 403 -8.78 2.52 -14.44
C PRO A 403 -9.11 2.12 -15.88
N ASP A 404 -10.11 2.78 -16.47
CA ASP A 404 -10.57 2.54 -17.84
C ASP A 404 -10.99 1.06 -18.04
N ALA A 405 -11.90 0.60 -17.18
CA ALA A 405 -12.33 -0.79 -17.09
C ALA A 405 -12.80 -1.36 -18.44
N GLU A 406 -13.41 -0.54 -19.30
CA GLU A 406 -13.81 -0.96 -20.65
C GLU A 406 -12.61 -1.39 -21.50
N LYS A 407 -11.54 -0.58 -21.53
CA LYS A 407 -10.31 -0.97 -22.25
C LYS A 407 -9.60 -2.14 -21.58
N VAL A 408 -9.60 -2.22 -20.25
CA VAL A 408 -9.03 -3.37 -19.53
C VAL A 408 -9.74 -4.65 -19.95
N VAL A 409 -11.07 -4.67 -19.89
CA VAL A 409 -11.90 -5.81 -20.32
C VAL A 409 -11.68 -6.11 -21.80
N ALA A 410 -11.62 -5.10 -22.67
CA ALA A 410 -11.33 -5.31 -24.09
C ALA A 410 -9.97 -5.99 -24.32
N GLY A 411 -8.95 -5.60 -23.54
CA GLY A 411 -7.64 -6.23 -23.53
C GLY A 411 -7.68 -7.69 -23.09
N PHE A 412 -8.37 -8.01 -21.99
CA PHE A 412 -8.47 -9.37 -21.47
C PHE A 412 -9.34 -10.30 -22.33
N LYS A 413 -10.32 -9.75 -23.08
CA LYS A 413 -11.18 -10.50 -24.03
C LYS A 413 -10.47 -10.97 -25.30
N ARG A 414 -9.26 -10.48 -25.56
CA ARG A 414 -8.48 -10.89 -26.73
C ARG A 414 -8.17 -12.39 -26.69
N GLU A 415 -8.55 -13.11 -27.77
CA GLU A 415 -8.24 -14.54 -27.93
C GLU A 415 -6.76 -14.80 -28.23
N ASP A 416 -6.02 -13.79 -28.70
CA ASP A 416 -4.57 -13.88 -28.91
C ASP A 416 -3.73 -13.53 -27.67
N LEU A 417 -4.39 -13.22 -26.55
CA LEU A 417 -3.74 -13.02 -25.24
C LEU A 417 -3.86 -14.30 -24.43
N PHE A 418 -2.76 -14.96 -24.10
CA PHE A 418 -2.75 -16.05 -23.13
C PHE A 418 -2.79 -15.49 -21.69
N CYS A 419 -3.79 -15.84 -20.90
CA CYS A 419 -3.98 -15.30 -19.55
C CYS A 419 -3.90 -16.41 -18.50
N VAL A 420 -3.01 -16.25 -17.52
CA VAL A 420 -2.90 -17.11 -16.34
C VAL A 420 -3.27 -16.29 -15.10
N VAL A 421 -4.14 -16.81 -14.25
CA VAL A 421 -4.54 -16.15 -13.00
C VAL A 421 -4.21 -17.05 -11.82
N MET A 422 -3.46 -16.53 -10.85
CA MET A 422 -3.19 -17.18 -9.57
C MET A 422 -3.98 -16.45 -8.49
N ASP A 423 -4.94 -17.13 -7.88
CA ASP A 423 -5.85 -16.52 -6.92
C ASP A 423 -6.38 -17.57 -5.93
N SER A 424 -6.93 -17.11 -4.80
CA SER A 424 -7.64 -17.96 -3.85
C SER A 424 -9.09 -18.20 -4.28
N PHE A 425 -9.63 -17.40 -5.20
CA PHE A 425 -11.02 -17.44 -5.65
C PHE A 425 -11.12 -17.17 -7.16
N LEU A 426 -12.24 -17.57 -7.77
CA LEU A 426 -12.58 -17.13 -9.13
C LEU A 426 -13.01 -15.65 -9.08
N THR A 427 -12.07 -14.75 -9.39
CA THR A 427 -12.29 -13.29 -9.44
C THR A 427 -12.77 -12.81 -10.82
N ASP A 428 -13.17 -11.55 -10.93
CA ASP A 428 -13.59 -10.94 -12.21
C ASP A 428 -12.53 -11.09 -13.32
N THR A 429 -11.25 -11.09 -12.94
CA THR A 429 -10.15 -11.32 -13.89
C THR A 429 -10.02 -12.79 -14.28
N ALA A 430 -10.33 -13.72 -13.35
CA ALA A 430 -10.27 -15.16 -13.61
C ALA A 430 -11.21 -15.56 -14.74
N ASP A 431 -12.38 -14.91 -14.90
CA ASP A 431 -13.32 -15.18 -16.00
C ASP A 431 -12.70 -15.07 -17.41
N TYR A 432 -11.61 -14.34 -17.56
CA TYR A 432 -10.87 -14.14 -18.81
C TYR A 432 -9.58 -14.97 -18.92
N ALA A 433 -9.28 -15.77 -17.89
CA ALA A 433 -8.10 -16.62 -17.84
C ALA A 433 -8.25 -17.84 -18.75
N ASP A 434 -7.15 -18.27 -19.34
CA ASP A 434 -7.03 -19.57 -19.99
C ASP A 434 -6.69 -20.67 -18.98
N ILE A 435 -5.91 -20.32 -17.94
CA ILE A 435 -5.56 -21.19 -16.81
C ILE A 435 -5.72 -20.42 -15.49
N VAL A 436 -6.35 -21.04 -14.49
CA VAL A 436 -6.45 -20.53 -13.13
C VAL A 436 -5.74 -21.49 -12.17
N LEU A 437 -4.87 -20.96 -11.32
CA LEU A 437 -4.06 -21.73 -10.37
C LEU A 437 -4.45 -21.38 -8.93
N PRO A 438 -4.71 -22.37 -8.04
CA PRO A 438 -5.06 -22.12 -6.66
C PRO A 438 -3.85 -21.60 -5.87
N ALA A 439 -3.95 -20.37 -5.38
CA ALA A 439 -2.95 -19.76 -4.52
C ALA A 439 -3.25 -19.98 -3.03
N THR A 440 -2.19 -20.22 -2.24
CA THR A 440 -2.31 -20.29 -0.77
C THR A 440 -2.86 -19.00 -0.16
N THR A 441 -3.54 -19.11 0.98
CA THR A 441 -3.83 -17.97 1.86
C THR A 441 -2.65 -17.70 2.79
N GLN A 442 -2.71 -16.58 3.53
CA GLN A 442 -1.66 -16.19 4.47
C GLN A 442 -1.34 -17.26 5.52
N LEU A 443 -2.28 -18.14 5.86
CA LEU A 443 -2.09 -19.13 6.93
C LEU A 443 -1.21 -20.32 6.50
N GLU A 444 -0.80 -20.39 5.24
CA GLU A 444 -0.31 -21.62 4.61
C GLU A 444 1.11 -21.49 4.04
N HIS A 445 1.72 -20.31 4.10
CA HIS A 445 3.05 -20.07 3.52
C HIS A 445 3.97 -19.25 4.42
N TYR A 446 5.27 -19.31 4.14
CA TYR A 446 6.24 -18.41 4.72
C TYR A 446 6.25 -17.06 4.00
N ASP A 447 6.40 -15.99 4.77
CA ASP A 447 6.64 -14.65 4.22
C ASP A 447 7.31 -13.73 5.26
N VAL A 448 7.73 -12.55 4.83
CA VAL A 448 8.25 -11.47 5.67
C VAL A 448 7.54 -10.18 5.26
N HIS A 449 6.98 -9.46 6.24
CA HIS A 449 6.25 -8.23 6.01
C HIS A 449 6.98 -7.07 6.65
N LYS A 450 7.21 -6.03 5.83
CA LYS A 450 7.44 -4.68 6.32
C LYS A 450 6.13 -3.92 6.37
N SER A 451 6.09 -2.86 7.16
CA SER A 451 4.94 -1.96 7.22
C SER A 451 5.20 -0.67 6.44
N TYR A 452 4.13 0.09 6.22
CA TYR A 452 4.20 1.48 5.79
C TYR A 452 3.48 2.44 6.74
N GLY A 453 3.09 1.97 7.93
CA GLY A 453 2.46 2.78 8.99
C GLY A 453 3.05 2.60 10.39
N HIS A 454 4.02 1.71 10.59
CA HIS A 454 4.83 1.57 11.81
C HIS A 454 6.27 1.14 11.45
N LEU A 455 7.11 0.84 12.45
CA LEU A 455 8.54 0.55 12.30
C LEU A 455 8.93 -0.91 12.66
N TYR A 456 7.99 -1.86 12.55
CA TYR A 456 8.21 -3.27 12.92
C TYR A 456 8.21 -4.15 11.68
N VAL A 457 9.05 -5.18 11.68
CA VAL A 457 9.06 -6.26 10.68
C VAL A 457 8.40 -7.49 11.29
N LEU A 458 7.56 -8.16 10.52
CA LEU A 458 6.88 -9.37 10.95
C LEU A 458 7.26 -10.54 10.05
N ALA A 459 7.47 -11.71 10.64
CA ALA A 459 7.57 -12.96 9.91
C ALA A 459 6.18 -13.63 9.86
N ASN A 460 5.80 -14.12 8.70
CA ASN A 460 4.66 -15.01 8.55
C ASN A 460 5.14 -16.47 8.56
N ASN A 461 4.57 -17.27 9.45
CA ASN A 461 4.83 -18.71 9.51
C ASN A 461 3.56 -19.46 9.13
N PRO A 462 3.63 -20.53 8.32
CA PRO A 462 2.46 -21.32 8.00
C PRO A 462 1.88 -21.93 9.28
N ALA A 463 0.62 -21.62 9.56
CA ALA A 463 -0.12 -22.20 10.66
C ALA A 463 -0.67 -23.59 10.30
N ILE A 464 -1.07 -23.76 9.04
CA ILE A 464 -1.62 -25.00 8.48
C ILE A 464 -0.90 -25.36 7.17
N ALA A 465 -1.07 -26.60 6.71
CA ALA A 465 -0.68 -26.97 5.36
C ALA A 465 -1.61 -26.30 4.34
N PRO A 466 -1.16 -26.09 3.09
CA PRO A 466 -2.03 -25.63 2.01
C PRO A 466 -3.29 -26.49 1.89
N VAL A 467 -4.46 -25.84 1.81
CA VAL A 467 -5.73 -26.54 1.63
C VAL A 467 -5.92 -26.93 0.16
N GLY A 468 -6.36 -28.17 -0.08
CA GLY A 468 -6.53 -28.71 -1.43
C GLY A 468 -5.18 -28.93 -2.11
N GLU A 469 -5.07 -28.50 -3.36
CA GLU A 469 -3.84 -28.49 -4.13
C GLU A 469 -3.26 -27.07 -4.26
N ALA A 470 -3.62 -26.14 -3.37
CA ALA A 470 -3.10 -24.77 -3.44
C ALA A 470 -1.58 -24.74 -3.21
N LEU A 471 -0.88 -23.86 -3.95
CA LEU A 471 0.56 -23.64 -3.79
C LEU A 471 0.85 -22.15 -3.52
N PRO A 472 1.92 -21.82 -2.78
CA PRO A 472 2.37 -20.44 -2.66
C PRO A 472 2.96 -19.93 -3.98
N ASN A 473 2.87 -18.63 -4.21
CA ASN A 473 3.43 -17.97 -5.41
C ASN A 473 4.95 -18.17 -5.54
N SER A 474 5.62 -18.52 -4.44
CA SER A 474 7.05 -18.81 -4.43
C SER A 474 7.40 -20.22 -4.95
N GLU A 475 6.44 -21.14 -4.95
CA GLU A 475 6.61 -22.53 -5.37
C GLU A 475 6.10 -22.76 -6.80
N VAL A 476 5.02 -22.07 -7.18
CA VAL A 476 4.57 -21.92 -8.58
C VAL A 476 5.61 -21.12 -9.36
#